data_AF-A0A9J6RDJ0-F1
#
_entry.id   AF-A0A9J6RDJ0-F1
#
_cell.length_a   1.000
_cell.length_b   1.000
_cell.length_c   1.000
_cell.angle_alpha   90.00
_cell.angle_beta   90.00
_cell.angle_gamma   90.00
#
_symmetry.space_group_name_H-M   'P 1'
#
loop_
_entity.id
_entity.type
_entity.pdbx_description
1 polymer ?
#
loop_
_entity_poly.entity_id
_entity_poly.type
_entity_poly.pdbx_seq_one_letter_code
_entity_poly.pdbx_strand_id
1 'polypeptide(L)'
;MYQRLATSGQYVTVWRIIYNDYFMQNLSITDQHAVATHEFGHVLGLGHFDDPYQIMRPDPTTNWIKTPSYDELNAVDWINSQ
;
A
#
# COMPACT_ATOMS: atom_id res chain seq x y z
N MET A 1 -23.33 -5.56 13.31
CA MET A 1 -23.97 -4.41 13.97
C MET A 1 -23.06 -3.22 13.73
N TYR A 2 -23.46 -2.27 12.89
CA TYR A 2 -22.64 -1.09 12.57
C TYR A 2 -23.36 0.15 13.08
N GLN A 3 -22.65 0.97 13.85
CA GLN A 3 -23.12 2.30 14.22
C GLN A 3 -22.18 3.32 13.57
N ARG A 4 -22.77 4.22 12.79
CA ARG A 4 -22.08 5.33 12.14
C ARG A 4 -22.56 6.60 12.82
N LEU A 5 -21.64 7.38 13.36
CA LEU A 5 -21.87 8.76 13.76
C LEU A 5 -20.78 9.58 13.10
N ALA A 6 -21.18 10.45 12.16
CA ALA A 6 -20.30 11.47 11.62
C ALA A 6 -21.09 12.78 11.66
N THR A 7 -20.84 13.59 12.69
CA THR A 7 -21.20 15.00 12.72
C THR A 7 -19.97 15.82 12.37
N SER A 8 -20.12 16.64 11.32
CA SER A 8 -19.31 17.78 10.88
C SER A 8 -17.79 17.70 11.08
N GLY A 9 -17.06 17.46 9.98
CA GLY A 9 -15.70 17.97 9.79
C GLY A 9 -14.53 17.07 10.17
N GLN A 10 -14.74 15.79 10.50
CA GLN A 10 -13.65 14.84 10.75
C GLN A 10 -13.55 13.79 9.63
N TYR A 11 -12.35 13.64 9.08
CA TYR A 11 -11.95 12.54 8.21
C TYR A 11 -12.41 11.22 8.83
N VAL A 12 -13.18 10.42 8.08
CA VAL A 12 -13.62 9.10 8.53
C VAL A 12 -12.50 8.12 8.29
N THR A 13 -11.82 7.69 9.35
CA THR A 13 -10.86 6.58 9.29
C THR A 13 -11.62 5.29 8.95
N VAL A 14 -11.27 4.66 7.83
CA VAL A 14 -11.79 3.35 7.42
C VAL A 14 -10.94 2.28 8.11
N TRP A 15 -11.47 1.64 9.16
CA TRP A 15 -10.72 0.73 10.05
C TRP A 15 -10.57 -0.72 9.55
N ARG A 16 -10.86 -1.02 8.27
CA ARG A 16 -10.79 -2.39 7.78
C ARG A 16 -10.48 -2.47 6.30
N ILE A 17 -9.24 -2.87 6.01
CA ILE A 17 -8.86 -3.47 4.72
C ILE A 17 -9.04 -4.98 4.92
N ILE A 18 -9.86 -5.62 4.07
CA ILE A 18 -10.02 -7.07 4.05
C ILE A 18 -9.04 -7.59 3.02
N TYR A 19 -8.00 -8.26 3.47
CA TYR A 19 -7.07 -8.94 2.60
C TYR A 19 -7.65 -10.29 2.17
N ASN A 20 -7.28 -10.75 0.97
CA ASN A 20 -7.62 -12.09 0.55
C ASN A 20 -6.74 -13.10 1.31
N ASP A 21 -7.33 -13.82 2.25
CA ASP A 21 -6.64 -14.81 3.08
C ASP A 21 -5.90 -15.86 2.24
N TYR A 22 -6.41 -16.21 1.05
CA TYR A 22 -5.75 -17.17 0.16
C TYR A 22 -4.33 -16.73 -0.24
N PHE A 23 -4.11 -15.44 -0.45
CA PHE A 23 -2.81 -14.89 -0.87
C PHE A 23 -1.95 -14.42 0.32
N MET A 24 -2.56 -14.19 1.50
CA MET A 24 -1.93 -13.46 2.61
C MET A 24 -1.75 -14.31 3.88
N GLN A 25 -2.32 -15.52 3.94
CA GLN A 25 -2.35 -16.39 5.12
C GLN A 25 -0.96 -16.77 5.69
N ASN A 26 0.07 -16.81 4.85
CA ASN A 26 1.42 -17.23 5.24
C ASN A 26 2.39 -16.06 5.46
N LEU A 27 1.90 -14.82 5.36
CA LEU A 27 2.71 -13.62 5.53
C LEU A 27 2.62 -13.11 6.97
N SER A 28 3.73 -12.59 7.50
CA SER A 28 3.67 -11.84 8.75
C SER A 28 2.81 -10.58 8.55
N ILE A 29 2.22 -10.03 9.61
CA ILE A 29 1.45 -8.77 9.52
C ILE A 29 2.27 -7.63 8.88
N THR A 30 3.58 -7.67 9.08
CA THR A 30 4.54 -6.75 8.49
C THR A 30 4.60 -6.90 6.97
N ASP A 31 4.66 -8.13 6.47
CA ASP A 31 4.72 -8.42 5.05
C ASP A 31 3.37 -8.15 4.38
N GLN A 32 2.26 -8.41 5.08
CA GLN A 32 0.91 -8.02 4.62
C GLN A 32 0.79 -6.50 4.42
N HIS A 33 1.37 -5.69 5.32
CA HIS A 33 1.41 -4.23 5.15
C HIS A 33 2.21 -3.82 3.91
N ALA A 34 3.33 -4.47 3.63
CA ALA A 34 4.14 -4.15 2.46
C ALA A 34 3.42 -4.50 1.15
N VAL A 35 2.79 -5.68 1.07
CA VAL A 35 1.91 -6.05 -0.05
C VAL A 35 0.79 -5.03 -0.21
N ALA A 36 0.12 -4.65 0.88
CA ALA A 36 -0.95 -3.65 0.81
C ALA A 36 -0.45 -2.30 0.27
N THR A 37 0.75 -1.91 0.66
CA THR A 37 1.37 -0.66 0.20
C THR A 37 1.74 -0.74 -1.29
N HIS A 38 2.26 -1.88 -1.75
CA HIS A 38 2.52 -2.18 -3.17
C HIS A 38 1.25 -2.06 -4.01
N GLU A 39 0.17 -2.72 -3.59
CA GLU A 39 -1.11 -2.67 -4.33
C GLU A 39 -1.73 -1.27 -4.34
N PHE A 40 -1.59 -0.51 -3.25
CA PHE A 40 -1.99 0.89 -3.27
C PHE A 40 -1.15 1.73 -4.24
N GLY A 41 0.13 1.43 -4.43
CA GLY A 41 0.93 2.06 -5.47
C GLY A 41 0.32 1.87 -6.86
N HIS A 42 -0.15 0.67 -7.20
CA HIS A 42 -0.87 0.43 -8.46
C HIS A 42 -2.17 1.23 -8.57
N VAL A 43 -2.95 1.32 -7.49
CA VAL A 43 -4.18 2.15 -7.45
C VAL A 43 -3.86 3.62 -7.71
N LEU A 44 -2.72 4.10 -7.23
CA LEU A 44 -2.22 5.47 -7.45
C LEU A 44 -1.58 5.67 -8.84
N GLY A 45 -1.45 4.61 -9.65
CA GLY A 45 -0.91 4.68 -11.01
C GLY A 45 0.58 4.34 -11.14
N LEU A 46 1.22 3.84 -10.08
CA LEU A 46 2.60 3.35 -10.16
C LEU A 46 2.68 2.00 -10.89
N GLY A 47 3.68 1.88 -11.76
CA GLY A 47 4.11 0.60 -12.32
C GLY A 47 5.11 -0.11 -11.40
N HIS A 48 5.54 -1.30 -11.80
CA HIS A 48 6.62 -2.01 -11.12
C HIS A 48 7.96 -1.30 -11.27
N PHE A 49 8.81 -1.42 -10.26
CA PHE A 49 10.22 -1.04 -10.31
C PHE A 49 11.14 -2.26 -10.22
N ASP A 50 12.28 -2.21 -10.91
CA ASP A 50 13.26 -3.30 -10.93
C ASP A 50 14.22 -3.26 -9.73
N ASP A 51 14.27 -2.17 -8.97
CA ASP A 51 15.14 -2.06 -7.81
C ASP A 51 14.63 -2.97 -6.68
N PRO A 52 15.43 -3.93 -6.17
CA PRO A 52 15.05 -4.80 -5.06
C PRO A 52 14.79 -4.03 -3.76
N TYR A 53 15.18 -2.76 -3.70
CA TYR A 53 15.00 -1.90 -2.55
C TYR A 53 13.75 -0.98 -2.61
N GLN A 54 12.77 -1.29 -3.47
CA GLN A 54 11.56 -0.47 -3.66
C GLN A 54 10.28 -1.23 -3.34
N ILE A 55 9.23 -0.52 -2.93
CA ILE A 55 7.93 -1.10 -2.60
C ILE A 55 7.29 -1.74 -3.84
N MET A 56 7.38 -1.11 -5.01
CA MET A 56 6.80 -1.60 -6.26
C MET A 56 7.64 -2.69 -6.95
N ARG A 57 8.62 -3.27 -6.24
CA ARG A 57 9.31 -4.47 -6.72
C ARG A 57 8.28 -5.61 -6.87
N PRO A 58 8.18 -6.29 -8.03
CA PRO A 58 7.17 -7.32 -8.26
C PRO A 58 7.41 -8.63 -7.51
N ASP A 59 8.62 -8.83 -6.98
CA ASP A 59 9.01 -10.05 -6.27
C ASP A 59 9.02 -9.83 -4.75
N PRO A 60 8.25 -10.61 -3.97
CA PRO A 60 8.28 -10.62 -2.52
C PRO A 60 9.62 -11.15 -1.99
N THR A 61 10.66 -10.32 -1.99
CA THR A 61 11.94 -10.70 -1.36
C THR A 61 11.82 -10.73 0.16
N THR A 62 12.68 -11.51 0.83
CA THR A 62 12.66 -11.78 2.28
C THR A 62 12.91 -10.59 3.21
N ASN A 63 12.80 -9.35 2.71
CA ASN A 63 12.91 -8.14 3.49
C ASN A 63 12.03 -7.04 2.88
N TRP A 64 10.72 -7.28 2.86
CA TRP A 64 9.74 -6.34 2.35
C TRP A 64 9.99 -4.93 2.86
N ILE A 65 10.16 -4.01 1.92
CA ILE A 65 10.42 -2.61 2.19
C ILE A 65 9.09 -1.93 2.47
N LYS A 66 9.09 -1.13 3.52
CA LYS A 66 7.88 -0.61 4.15
C LYS A 66 7.75 0.89 3.98
N THR A 67 8.79 1.51 3.42
CA THR A 67 8.89 2.94 3.21
C THR A 67 9.17 3.15 1.73
N PRO A 68 8.35 3.97 1.03
CA PRO A 68 8.59 4.28 -0.37
C PRO A 68 10.00 4.85 -0.55
N SER A 69 10.67 4.45 -1.63
CA SER A 69 11.93 5.04 -2.05
C SER A 69 11.72 6.47 -2.56
N TYR A 70 12.81 7.21 -2.75
CA TYR A 70 12.74 8.55 -3.33
C TYR A 70 12.16 8.54 -4.75
N ASP A 71 12.47 7.51 -5.54
CA ASP A 71 11.97 7.38 -6.90
C ASP A 71 10.45 7.14 -6.92
N GLU A 72 9.94 6.36 -5.97
CA GLU A 72 8.50 6.09 -5.82
C GLU A 72 7.73 7.35 -5.39
N LEU A 73 8.31 8.14 -4.48
CA LEU A 73 7.72 9.43 -4.07
C LEU A 73 7.67 10.41 -5.24
N ASN A 74 8.77 10.54 -6.00
CA ASN A 74 8.82 11.41 -7.17
C ASN A 74 7.83 10.97 -8.25
N ALA A 75 7.65 9.67 -8.45
CA ALA A 75 6.68 9.14 -9.39
C ALA A 75 5.24 9.48 -9.00
N VAL A 76 4.89 9.36 -7.71
CA VAL A 76 3.56 9.79 -7.20
C VAL A 76 3.38 11.30 -7.36
N ASP A 77 4.39 12.11 -7.05
CA ASP A 77 4.33 13.57 -7.21
C ASP A 77 4.16 13.96 -8.69
N TRP A 78 4.84 13.26 -9.60
CA TRP A 78 4.69 13.47 -11.04
C TRP A 78 3.28 13.15 -11.52
N ILE A 79 2.70 12.02 -11.08
CA ILE A 79 1.31 11.64 -11.39
C ILE A 79 0.33 12.70 -10.90
N ASN A 80 0.50 13.20 -9.68
CA ASN A 80 -0.39 14.21 -9.08
C ASN A 80 -0.27 15.60 -9.72
N SER A 81 0.80 15.85 -10.49
CA SER A 81 1.03 17.11 -11.20
C SER A 81 0.46 17.16 -12.62
N GLN A 82 -0.09 16.04 -13.12
CA GLN A 82 -0.78 15.94 -14.41
C GLN A 82 -2.22 16.47 -14.31
#